data_AF-A0A353T2X9-F1
#
_entry.id   AF-A0A353T2X9-F1
#
_cell.length_a   1.000
_cell.length_b   1.000
_cell.length_c   1.000
_cell.angle_alpha   90.00
_cell.angle_beta   90.00
_cell.angle_gamma   90.00
#
_symmetry.space_group_name_H-M   'P 1'
#
loop_
_entity.id
_entity.type
_entity.pdbx_description
1 polymer ?
#
loop_
_entity_poly.entity_id
_entity_poly.type
_entity_poly.pdbx_seq_one_letter_code
_entity_poly.pdbx_strand_id
1 'polypeptide(L)'
;VRTHLYPDRDYRKQRKEKMERGKEYLGLCIGGHAWETVASAVHYCDMGLDGVIQILPFGCMPEIVAESILPAISRDRDFPVMTLTVDEMTGEAGYLTRLEAFVDLLSQKKERKYEQDGIVSGT
;
A
#
# COMPACT_ATOMS: atom_id res chain seq x y z
N VAL A 1 -30.25 10.65 -0.07
CA VAL A 1 -28.95 9.99 -0.32
C VAL A 1 -28.96 9.40 -1.73
N ARG A 2 -28.65 10.19 -2.78
CA ARG A 2 -28.75 9.76 -4.20
C ARG A 2 -27.52 10.18 -5.04
N THR A 3 -26.43 10.57 -4.39
CA THR A 3 -25.23 11.12 -5.05
C THR A 3 -24.07 10.14 -5.17
N HIS A 4 -24.14 8.95 -4.55
CA HIS A 4 -23.06 7.93 -4.62
C HIS A 4 -23.26 6.82 -5.66
N LEU A 5 -24.33 6.90 -6.47
CA LEU A 5 -24.67 5.89 -7.49
C LEU A 5 -24.55 6.40 -8.92
N TYR A 6 -23.97 7.59 -9.15
CA TYR A 6 -23.68 8.03 -10.50
C TYR A 6 -22.53 7.17 -11.05
N PRO A 7 -22.71 6.46 -12.18
CA PRO A 7 -21.66 5.62 -12.75
C PRO A 7 -20.57 6.51 -13.34
N ASP A 8 -19.62 6.86 -12.49
CA ASP A 8 -18.39 7.54 -12.90
C ASP A 8 -17.58 6.57 -13.77
N ARG A 9 -17.53 6.88 -15.07
CA ARG A 9 -16.86 6.05 -16.09
C ARG A 9 -15.35 6.00 -15.85
N ASP A 10 -14.78 7.09 -15.35
CA ASP A 10 -13.36 7.21 -15.08
C ASP A 10 -12.98 6.39 -13.86
N TYR A 11 -13.79 6.43 -12.79
CA TYR A 11 -13.62 5.56 -11.62
C TYR A 11 -13.64 4.08 -12.00
N ARG A 12 -14.60 3.64 -12.83
CA ARG A 12 -14.69 2.23 -13.27
C ARG A 12 -13.46 1.80 -14.08
N LYS A 13 -12.93 2.70 -14.91
CA LYS A 13 -11.72 2.45 -15.70
C LYS A 13 -10.50 2.32 -14.78
N GLN A 14 -10.28 3.29 -13.90
CA GLN A 14 -9.17 3.28 -12.94
C GLN A 14 -9.21 2.05 -12.03
N ARG A 15 -10.39 1.67 -11.54
CA ARG A 15 -10.55 0.46 -10.72
C ARG A 15 -10.14 -0.79 -11.49
N LYS A 16 -10.57 -0.93 -12.75
CA LYS A 16 -10.20 -2.07 -13.59
C LYS A 16 -8.69 -2.14 -13.82
N GLU A 17 -8.06 -1.01 -14.11
CA GLU A 17 -6.60 -0.93 -14.32
C GLU A 17 -5.81 -1.30 -13.06
N LYS A 18 -6.24 -0.83 -11.88
CA LYS A 18 -5.65 -1.23 -10.61
C LYS A 18 -5.80 -2.74 -10.40
N MET A 19 -7.02 -3.27 -10.52
CA MET A 19 -7.30 -4.69 -10.30
C MET A 19 -6.47 -5.61 -11.20
N GLU A 20 -6.20 -5.21 -12.44
CA GLU A 20 -5.35 -5.98 -13.36
C GLU A 20 -3.92 -6.14 -12.83
N ARG A 21 -3.34 -5.08 -12.24
CA ARG A 21 -1.97 -5.10 -11.68
C ARG A 21 -1.87 -5.98 -10.45
N GLY A 22 -2.92 -6.06 -9.63
CA GLY A 22 -2.95 -6.89 -8.43
C GLY A 22 -3.00 -8.40 -8.69
N LYS A 23 -3.30 -8.84 -9.92
CA LYS A 23 -3.49 -10.27 -10.25
C LYS A 23 -2.25 -11.13 -10.05
N GLU A 24 -1.06 -10.54 -10.14
CA GLU A 24 0.22 -11.22 -9.88
C GLU A 24 0.28 -11.79 -8.45
N TYR A 25 -0.32 -11.08 -7.50
CA TYR A 25 -0.28 -11.41 -6.08
C TYR A 25 -1.58 -12.03 -5.56
N LEU A 26 -2.71 -11.69 -6.18
CA LEU A 26 -4.02 -12.21 -5.79
C LEU A 26 -4.92 -12.43 -7.01
N GLY A 27 -5.03 -13.69 -7.45
CA GLY A 27 -5.82 -14.09 -8.61
C GLY A 27 -7.25 -14.55 -8.31
N LEU A 28 -7.66 -14.59 -7.04
CA LEU A 28 -8.99 -15.03 -6.61
C LEU A 28 -9.74 -13.91 -5.90
N CYS A 29 -11.04 -13.79 -6.16
CA CYS A 29 -11.91 -12.90 -5.42
C CYS A 29 -12.20 -13.47 -4.03
N ILE A 30 -11.52 -12.94 -3.00
CA ILE A 30 -11.75 -13.29 -1.58
C ILE A 30 -12.95 -12.53 -1.00
N GLY A 31 -13.45 -11.52 -1.71
CA GLY A 31 -14.48 -10.60 -1.23
C GLY A 31 -13.90 -9.45 -0.40
N GLY A 32 -14.76 -8.53 0.03
CA GLY A 32 -14.33 -7.29 0.72
C GLY A 32 -13.50 -6.40 -0.20
N HIS A 33 -12.40 -5.85 0.33
CA HIS A 33 -11.48 -4.97 -0.40
C HIS A 33 -10.06 -5.55 -0.51
N ALA A 34 -9.88 -6.85 -0.21
CA ALA A 34 -8.56 -7.48 -0.20
C ALA A 34 -7.83 -7.32 -1.54
N TRP A 35 -8.57 -7.53 -2.64
CA TRP A 35 -8.02 -7.40 -3.98
C TRP A 35 -7.71 -5.95 -4.32
N GLU A 36 -8.59 -5.02 -3.99
CA GLU A 36 -8.38 -3.59 -4.15
C GLU A 36 -7.17 -3.09 -3.36
N THR A 37 -6.95 -3.58 -2.15
CA THR A 37 -5.80 -3.24 -1.30
C THR A 37 -4.50 -3.72 -1.95
N VAL A 38 -4.41 -4.99 -2.34
CA VAL A 38 -3.24 -5.57 -3.02
C VAL A 38 -2.96 -4.84 -4.35
N ALA A 39 -4.00 -4.64 -5.16
CA ALA A 39 -3.93 -3.91 -6.42
C ALA A 39 -3.46 -2.46 -6.23
N SER A 40 -3.92 -1.79 -5.18
CA SER A 40 -3.55 -0.40 -4.89
C SER A 40 -2.09 -0.30 -4.45
N ALA A 41 -1.58 -1.24 -3.66
CA ALA A 41 -0.18 -1.26 -3.26
C ALA A 41 0.76 -1.36 -4.48
N VAL A 42 0.48 -2.29 -5.40
CA VAL A 42 1.22 -2.39 -6.68
C VAL A 42 1.04 -1.13 -7.52
N HIS A 43 -0.18 -0.59 -7.58
CA HIS A 43 -0.45 0.61 -8.35
C HIS A 43 0.38 1.82 -7.89
N TYR A 44 0.41 2.05 -6.58
CA TYR A 44 1.15 3.15 -5.98
C TYR A 44 2.66 2.99 -6.10
N CYS A 45 3.15 1.75 -6.02
CA CYS A 45 4.54 1.46 -6.32
C CYS A 45 4.91 1.91 -7.74
N ASP A 46 4.18 1.47 -8.78
CA ASP A 46 4.56 1.87 -10.15
C ASP A 46 4.17 3.33 -10.50
N MET A 47 3.49 4.06 -9.60
CA MET A 47 3.37 5.53 -9.68
C MET A 47 4.63 6.25 -9.15
N GLY A 48 5.59 5.54 -8.56
CA GLY A 48 6.81 6.12 -7.99
C GLY A 48 6.62 6.71 -6.60
N LEU A 49 5.63 6.24 -5.83
CA LEU A 49 5.49 6.62 -4.42
C LEU A 49 6.60 5.97 -3.58
N ASP A 50 6.89 6.57 -2.41
CA ASP A 50 7.97 6.13 -1.53
C ASP A 50 7.59 4.93 -0.65
N GLY A 51 6.30 4.74 -0.36
CA GLY A 51 5.77 3.62 0.44
C GLY A 51 4.24 3.66 0.56
N VAL A 52 3.66 2.67 1.23
CA VAL A 52 2.21 2.62 1.52
C VAL A 52 1.93 2.12 2.94
N ILE A 53 0.84 2.60 3.53
CA ILE A 53 0.34 2.14 4.82
C ILE A 53 -1.04 1.51 4.61
N GLN A 54 -1.18 0.23 4.96
CA GLN A 54 -2.49 -0.43 5.05
C GLN A 54 -3.10 -0.13 6.41
N ILE A 55 -4.33 0.36 6.43
CA ILE A 55 -5.11 0.57 7.64
C ILE A 55 -6.28 -0.39 7.60
N LEU A 56 -6.44 -1.22 8.63
CA LEU A 56 -7.57 -2.12 8.75
C LEU A 56 -8.15 -2.11 10.17
N PRO A 57 -9.46 -2.30 10.33
CA PRO A 57 -10.04 -2.55 11.64
C PRO A 57 -9.73 -3.98 12.09
N PHE A 58 -9.60 -4.18 13.41
CA PHE A 58 -9.43 -5.50 13.99
C PHE A 58 -10.57 -6.45 13.57
N GLY A 59 -10.22 -7.67 13.14
CA GLY A 59 -11.18 -8.68 12.69
C GLY A 59 -11.63 -8.57 11.22
N CYS A 60 -11.07 -7.65 10.43
CA CYS A 60 -11.37 -7.57 8.99
C CYS A 60 -10.66 -8.68 8.20
N MET A 61 -11.29 -9.86 8.11
CA MET A 61 -10.70 -11.04 7.47
C MET A 61 -10.15 -10.81 6.05
N PRO A 62 -10.85 -10.13 5.12
CA PRO A 62 -10.27 -9.86 3.80
C PRO A 62 -8.99 -9.02 3.86
N GLU A 63 -8.94 -8.03 4.76
CA GLU A 63 -7.74 -7.19 4.92
C GLU A 63 -6.60 -7.91 5.62
N ILE A 64 -6.88 -8.87 6.52
CA ILE A 64 -5.87 -9.76 7.09
C ILE A 64 -5.24 -10.63 6.00
N VAL A 65 -6.04 -11.09 5.02
CA VAL A 65 -5.48 -11.80 3.87
C VAL A 65 -4.60 -10.86 3.04
N ALA A 66 -5.04 -9.63 2.77
CA ALA A 66 -4.21 -8.65 2.07
C ALA A 66 -2.91 -8.35 2.84
N GLU A 67 -2.98 -8.18 4.16
CA GLU A 67 -1.82 -7.97 5.05
C GLU A 67 -0.79 -9.11 4.89
N SER A 68 -1.23 -10.35 4.76
CA SER A 68 -0.31 -11.49 4.53
C SER A 68 0.42 -11.46 3.18
N ILE A 69 -0.15 -10.76 2.18
CA ILE A 69 0.37 -10.66 0.81
C ILE A 69 1.30 -9.45 0.65
N LEU A 70 1.00 -8.33 1.31
CA LEU A 70 1.75 -7.08 1.19
C LEU A 70 3.28 -7.22 1.42
N PRO A 71 3.79 -8.05 2.34
CA PRO A 71 5.23 -8.29 2.47
C PRO A 71 5.90 -8.87 1.22
N ALA A 72 5.18 -9.65 0.41
CA ALA A 72 5.69 -10.15 -0.88
C ALA A 72 5.88 -9.00 -1.87
N ILE A 73 4.85 -8.14 -2.02
CA ILE A 73 4.93 -6.92 -2.83
C ILE A 73 6.11 -6.05 -2.40
N SER A 74 6.26 -5.85 -1.08
CA SER A 74 7.34 -5.03 -0.53
C SER A 74 8.74 -5.53 -0.93
N ARG A 75 8.96 -6.85 -0.90
CA ARG A 75 10.24 -7.45 -1.31
C ARG A 75 10.44 -7.41 -2.82
N ASP A 76 9.44 -7.82 -3.58
CA ASP A 76 9.56 -7.99 -5.03
C ASP A 76 9.73 -6.65 -5.76
N ARG A 77 9.11 -5.59 -5.22
CA ARG A 77 9.08 -4.25 -5.82
C ARG A 77 10.00 -3.26 -5.12
N ASP A 78 10.73 -3.70 -4.09
CA ASP A 78 11.49 -2.83 -3.18
C ASP A 78 10.64 -1.62 -2.72
N PHE A 79 9.41 -1.88 -2.26
CA PHE A 79 8.42 -0.85 -1.94
C PHE A 79 7.95 -0.97 -0.48
N PRO A 80 8.39 -0.10 0.44
CA PRO A 80 8.06 -0.22 1.86
C PRO A 80 6.55 -0.22 2.11
N VAL A 81 6.08 -1.23 2.87
CA VAL A 81 4.69 -1.37 3.30
C VAL A 81 4.64 -1.49 4.82
N MET A 82 3.72 -0.76 5.46
CA MET A 82 3.39 -0.92 6.88
C MET A 82 1.90 -1.22 7.04
N THR A 83 1.54 -2.07 8.01
CA THR A 83 0.15 -2.33 8.36
C THR A 83 -0.17 -1.81 9.76
N LEU A 84 -1.27 -1.06 9.88
CA LEU A 84 -1.83 -0.52 11.12
C LEU A 84 -3.23 -1.10 11.36
N THR A 85 -3.33 -1.97 12.36
CA THR A 85 -4.59 -2.59 12.78
C THR A 85 -5.23 -1.77 13.88
N VAL A 86 -6.37 -1.14 13.61
CA VAL A 86 -7.07 -0.24 14.53
C VAL A 86 -8.07 -1.03 15.40
N ASP A 87 -7.90 -0.95 16.72
CA ASP A 87 -8.90 -1.38 17.71
C ASP A 87 -9.14 -0.29 18.79
N GLU A 88 -10.22 -0.43 19.56
CA GLU A 88 -10.61 0.52 20.63
C GLU A 88 -9.62 0.55 21.81
N MET A 89 -8.75 -0.45 21.93
CA MET A 89 -7.80 -0.64 23.03
C MET A 89 -6.37 -0.24 22.65
N THR A 90 -6.13 0.19 21.41
CA THR A 90 -4.76 0.41 20.93
C THR A 90 -4.24 1.75 21.44
N GLY A 91 -3.12 1.72 22.15
CA GLY A 91 -2.49 2.94 22.68
C GLY A 91 -2.01 3.87 21.55
N GLU A 92 -2.54 5.09 21.51
CA GLU A 92 -2.20 6.14 20.53
C GLU A 92 -0.69 6.38 20.40
N ALA A 93 0.04 6.34 21.53
CA ALA A 93 1.48 6.53 21.56
C ALA A 93 2.24 5.46 20.72
N GLY A 94 1.73 4.23 20.68
CA GLY A 94 2.34 3.16 19.88
C GLY A 94 2.23 3.38 18.38
N TYR A 95 1.17 4.04 17.91
CA TYR A 95 1.02 4.39 16.50
C TYR A 95 1.95 5.51 16.08
N LEU A 96 2.08 6.55 16.91
CA LEU A 96 2.92 7.70 16.60
C LEU A 96 4.37 7.26 16.38
N THR A 97 4.94 6.48 17.31
CA THR A 97 6.32 5.99 17.17
C THR A 97 6.50 5.08 15.95
N ARG A 98 5.50 4.26 15.60
CA ARG A 98 5.56 3.41 14.39
C ARG A 98 5.51 4.24 13.10
N LEU A 99 4.69 5.30 13.08
CA LEU A 99 4.60 6.22 11.96
C LEU A 99 5.90 7.01 11.78
N GLU A 100 6.45 7.54 12.87
CA GLU A 100 7.76 8.23 12.87
C GLU A 100 8.84 7.31 12.31
N ALA A 101 8.97 6.10 12.86
CA ALA A 101 9.96 5.12 12.40
C ALA A 101 9.76 4.71 10.92
N PHE A 102 8.52 4.64 10.45
CA PHE A 102 8.23 4.34 9.05
C PHE A 102 8.66 5.49 8.13
N VAL A 103 8.36 6.75 8.49
CA VAL A 103 8.80 7.93 7.74
C VAL A 103 10.32 8.06 7.72
N ASP A 104 10.99 7.76 8.83
CA ASP A 104 12.45 7.73 8.91
C ASP A 104 13.04 6.68 7.95
N LEU A 105 12.45 5.48 7.90
CA LEU A 105 12.84 4.43 6.96
C LEU A 105 12.71 4.91 5.50
N LEU A 106 11.60 5.58 5.16
CA LEU A 106 11.38 6.12 3.81
C LEU A 106 12.44 7.17 3.45
N SER A 107 12.73 8.08 4.38
CA SER A 107 13.71 9.16 4.19
C SER A 107 15.12 8.59 3.95
N GLN A 108 15.56 7.64 4.78
CA GLN A 108 16.86 6.98 4.59
C GLN A 108 16.96 6.18 3.29
N LYS A 109 15.86 5.56 2.85
CA LYS A 109 15.84 4.85 1.57
C LYS A 109 16.00 5.81 0.39
N LYS A 110 15.36 6.98 0.49
CA LYS A 110 15.43 8.03 -0.52
C LYS A 110 16.82 8.66 -0.59
N GLU A 111 17.43 8.95 0.55
CA GLU A 111 18.82 9.44 0.63
C GLU A 111 19.81 8.48 -0.01
N ARG A 112 19.71 7.17 0.30
CA ARG A 112 20.54 6.13 -0.33
C ARG A 112 20.39 6.07 -1.85
N LYS A 113 19.17 6.27 -2.38
CA LYS A 113 18.95 6.37 -3.83
C LYS A 113 19.64 7.60 -4.43
N TYR A 114 19.51 8.77 -3.80
CA TYR A 114 20.18 9.99 -4.25
C TYR A 114 21.72 9.86 -4.26
N GLU A 115 22.30 9.23 -3.24
CA GLU A 115 23.74 8.98 -3.18
C GLU A 115 24.19 8.05 -4.33
N GLN A 116 23.42 7.00 -4.62
CA GLN A 116 23.72 6.09 -5.74
C GLN A 116 23.58 6.79 -7.10
N ASP A 117 22.52 7.57 -7.32
CA ASP A 117 22.27 8.28 -8.57
C ASP A 117 23.26 9.44 -8.80
N GLY A 118 23.68 10.12 -7.72
CA GLY A 118 24.64 11.23 -7.76
C GLY A 118 26.07 10.80 -8.09
N ILE A 119 26.47 9.58 -7.73
CA ILE A 119 27.78 9.01 -8.11
C ILE A 119 27.83 8.71 -9.63
N VAL A 120 26.70 8.37 -10.26
CA VAL A 120 26.62 8.04 -11.69
C VAL A 120 26.65 9.28 -12.59
N SER A 121 26.26 10.47 -12.08
CA SER A 121 26.28 11.71 -12.86
C SER A 121 27.65 12.40 -12.93
N GLY A 122 28.65 11.92 -12.17
CA GLY A 122 29.98 12.51 -12.03
C GLY A 122 31.12 11.79 -12.79
N THR A 123 30.82 10.82 -13.66
CA THR A 123 31.80 10.10 -14.50
C THR A 123 31.42 10.21 -15.97
#